data_AF-A0A8D7BB70-F1
#
_entry.id   AF-A0A8D7BB70-F1
#
_cell.length_a   1.000
_cell.length_b   1.000
_cell.length_c   1.000
_cell.angle_alpha   90.00
_cell.angle_beta   90.00
_cell.angle_gamma   90.00
#
_symmetry.space_group_name_H-M   'P 1'
#
loop_
_entity.id
_entity.type
_entity.pdbx_description
1 polymer ?
#
loop_
_entity_poly.entity_id
_entity_poly.type
_entity_poly.pdbx_seq_one_letter_code
_entity_poly.pdbx_strand_id
1 'polypeptide(L)'
;MAWMQAAGKVKETTGIVGLDVVPNAREVLVSLYNRTLKEIQAVPQNEGYRKAVESFTRHRLQVCQEEGDWEAIEARLGCGQVE
;
A
#
# COMPACT_ATOMS: atom_id res chain seq x y z
N MET A 1 5.66 -8.67 -31.28
CA MET A 1 5.58 -7.24 -31.66
C MET A 1 4.87 -6.51 -30.52
N ALA A 2 5.67 -5.82 -29.71
CA ALA A 2 5.34 -4.86 -28.65
C ALA A 2 4.22 -5.17 -27.64
N TRP A 3 4.60 -5.79 -26.52
CA TRP A 3 3.92 -5.56 -25.23
C TRP A 3 4.59 -4.35 -24.58
N MET A 4 4.13 -3.14 -24.91
CA MET A 4 4.40 -1.98 -24.08
C MET A 4 3.42 -2.03 -22.91
N GLN A 5 3.84 -2.64 -21.80
CA GLN A 5 3.28 -2.33 -20.49
C GLN A 5 3.26 -0.80 -20.38
N ALA A 6 2.07 -0.22 -20.18
CA ALA A 6 1.94 1.21 -19.97
C ALA A 6 2.86 1.60 -18.80
N ALA A 7 3.86 2.45 -19.06
CA ALA A 7 4.63 3.05 -17.99
C ALA A 7 3.62 3.87 -17.16
N GLY A 8 3.30 3.38 -15.96
CA GLY A 8 2.42 4.09 -15.03
C GLY A 8 2.98 5.49 -14.76
N LYS A 9 2.09 6.46 -14.58
CA LYS A 9 2.44 7.86 -14.28
C LYS A 9 3.40 7.89 -13.09
N VAL A 10 4.61 8.40 -13.28
CA VAL A 10 5.62 8.49 -12.21
C VAL A 10 5.35 9.73 -11.38
N LYS A 11 5.33 9.58 -10.04
CA LYS A 11 5.23 10.70 -9.12
C LYS A 11 6.56 11.46 -9.09
N GLU A 12 6.54 12.78 -9.26
CA GLU A 12 7.78 13.57 -9.33
C GLU A 12 8.25 14.06 -7.96
N THR A 13 7.32 14.39 -7.07
CA THR A 13 7.59 14.89 -5.72
C THR A 13 6.40 14.59 -4.81
N THR A 14 6.67 14.41 -3.52
CA THR A 14 5.63 14.36 -2.48
C THR A 14 5.19 15.75 -2.05
N GLY A 15 5.97 16.80 -2.38
CA GLY A 15 5.78 18.15 -1.85
C GLY A 15 6.07 18.28 -0.34
N ILE A 16 6.60 17.23 0.30
CA ILE A 16 6.94 17.20 1.73
C ILE A 16 8.46 17.07 1.87
N VAL A 17 9.07 18.00 2.59
CA VAL A 17 10.52 17.98 2.84
C VAL A 17 10.90 16.74 3.64
N GLY A 18 11.88 15.99 3.14
CA GLY A 18 12.39 14.78 3.81
C GLY A 18 11.56 13.52 3.58
N LEU A 19 10.54 13.58 2.71
CA LEU A 19 9.78 12.40 2.28
C LEU A 19 9.98 12.18 0.78
N ASP A 20 10.88 11.26 0.45
CA ASP A 20 11.23 10.95 -0.94
C ASP A 20 10.14 10.12 -1.62
N VAL A 21 9.95 10.33 -2.92
CA VAL A 21 9.04 9.50 -3.74
C VAL A 21 9.56 8.06 -3.79
N VAL A 22 8.65 7.10 -3.67
CA VAL A 22 8.93 5.68 -3.86
C VAL A 22 8.42 5.22 -5.22
N PRO A 23 9.30 4.98 -6.23
CA PRO A 23 8.87 4.67 -7.60
C PRO A 23 8.00 3.41 -7.75
N ASN A 24 8.20 2.44 -6.86
CA ASN A 24 7.48 1.16 -6.79
C ASN A 24 6.65 1.06 -5.50
N ALA A 25 5.99 2.17 -5.11
CA ALA A 25 5.25 2.28 -3.86
C ALA A 25 4.23 1.15 -3.68
N ARG A 26 3.52 0.75 -4.76
CA ARG A 26 2.54 -0.34 -4.73
C ARG A 26 3.18 -1.65 -4.29
N GLU A 27 4.28 -2.07 -4.94
CA GLU A 27 4.97 -3.31 -4.62
C GLU A 27 5.50 -3.30 -3.19
N VAL A 28 6.03 -2.16 -2.75
CA VAL A 28 6.51 -1.95 -1.38
C VAL A 28 5.36 -2.09 -0.38
N LEU A 29 4.23 -1.40 -0.61
CA LEU A 29 3.04 -1.48 0.25
C LEU A 29 2.48 -2.91 0.32
N VAL A 30 2.38 -3.61 -0.81
CA VAL A 30 1.96 -5.02 -0.85
C VAL A 30 2.89 -5.89 -0.01
N SER A 31 4.21 -5.70 -0.13
CA SER A 31 5.19 -6.43 0.68
C SER A 31 5.03 -6.14 2.17
N LEU A 32 4.90 -4.87 2.54
CA LEU A 32 4.73 -4.42 3.92
C LEU A 32 3.44 -4.96 4.53
N TYR A 33 2.31 -4.88 3.84
CA TYR A 33 1.04 -5.41 4.35
C TYR A 33 1.05 -6.93 4.53
N ASN A 34 1.65 -7.68 3.59
CA ASN A 34 1.82 -9.11 3.75
C ASN A 34 2.72 -9.45 4.95
N ARG A 35 3.80 -8.69 5.16
CA ARG A 35 4.67 -8.84 6.33
C ARG A 35 3.91 -8.54 7.62
N THR A 36 3.14 -7.46 7.68
CA THR A 36 2.30 -7.10 8.83
C THR A 36 1.30 -8.21 9.16
N LEU A 37 0.60 -8.77 8.16
CA LEU A 37 -0.34 -9.88 8.35
C LEU A 37 0.33 -11.18 8.80
N LYS A 38 1.62 -11.36 8.51
CA LYS A 38 2.40 -12.49 9.03
C LYS A 38 2.81 -12.25 10.47
N GLU A 39 3.36 -11.08 10.78
CA GLU A 39 3.88 -10.76 12.12
C GLU A 39 2.76 -10.64 13.17
N ILE A 40 1.59 -10.13 12.80
CA ILE A 40 0.45 -9.99 13.72
C ILE A 40 -0.08 -11.34 14.24
N GLN A 41 0.26 -12.46 13.59
CA GLN A 41 -0.12 -13.80 14.05
C GLN A 41 0.47 -14.17 15.41
N ALA A 42 1.54 -13.48 15.84
CA ALA A 42 2.12 -13.62 17.17
C ALA A 42 1.20 -13.10 18.29
N VAL A 43 0.25 -12.21 17.97
CA VAL A 43 -0.74 -11.67 18.92
C VAL A 43 -1.95 -12.63 18.98
N PRO A 44 -2.52 -12.95 20.15
CA PRO A 44 -3.71 -13.81 20.23
C PRO A 44 -4.91 -13.29 19.43
N GLN A 45 -5.66 -14.19 18.78
CA GLN A 45 -6.75 -13.84 17.84
C GLN A 45 -7.87 -13.00 18.47
N ASN A 46 -8.13 -13.16 19.78
CA ASN A 46 -9.22 -12.44 20.42
C ASN A 46 -8.86 -11.01 20.85
N GLU A 47 -7.60 -10.60 20.71
CA GLU A 47 -7.16 -9.24 21.04
C GLU A 47 -7.76 -8.21 20.08
N GLY A 48 -8.31 -7.13 20.65
CA GLY A 48 -8.87 -6.02 19.87
C GLY A 48 -7.85 -5.40 18.92
N TYR A 49 -6.59 -5.30 19.35
CA TYR A 49 -5.48 -4.83 18.53
C TYR A 49 -5.28 -5.69 17.28
N ARG A 50 -5.24 -7.02 17.41
CA ARG A 50 -5.07 -7.93 16.27
C ARG A 50 -6.22 -7.80 15.27
N LYS A 51 -7.46 -7.76 15.75
CA LYS A 51 -8.65 -7.60 14.89
C LYS A 51 -8.58 -6.29 14.09
N ALA A 52 -8.19 -5.19 14.74
CA ALA A 52 -8.04 -3.90 14.08
C ALA A 52 -6.96 -3.95 13.00
N VAL A 53 -5.75 -4.42 13.35
CA VAL A 53 -4.61 -4.55 12.43
C VAL A 53 -4.96 -5.41 11.22
N GLU A 54 -5.52 -6.59 11.43
CA GLU A 54 -5.93 -7.47 10.32
C GLU A 54 -6.98 -6.80 9.42
N SER A 55 -7.98 -6.13 10.01
CA SER A 55 -9.07 -5.48 9.27
C SER A 55 -8.56 -4.40 8.31
N PHE A 56 -7.86 -3.38 8.83
CA PHE A 56 -7.40 -2.28 7.96
C PHE A 56 -6.26 -2.71 7.04
N THR A 57 -5.40 -3.63 7.47
CA THR A 57 -4.28 -4.11 6.64
C THR A 57 -4.79 -4.90 5.45
N ARG A 58 -5.81 -5.75 5.62
CA ARG A 58 -6.43 -6.49 4.51
C ARG A 58 -7.11 -5.55 3.53
N HIS A 59 -7.85 -4.56 4.03
CA HIS A 59 -8.49 -3.56 3.18
C HIS A 59 -7.45 -2.81 2.33
N ARG A 60 -6.39 -2.30 2.96
CA ARG A 60 -5.33 -1.55 2.25
C ARG A 60 -4.57 -2.43 1.26
N LEU A 61 -4.28 -3.68 1.63
CA LEU A 61 -3.67 -4.66 0.74
C LEU A 61 -4.53 -4.93 -0.50
N GLN A 62 -5.83 -5.11 -0.30
CA GLN A 62 -6.77 -5.35 -1.40
C GLN A 62 -6.78 -4.17 -2.39
N VAL A 63 -6.86 -2.93 -1.91
CA VAL A 63 -6.80 -1.75 -2.78
C VAL A 63 -5.49 -1.70 -3.55
N CYS A 64 -4.35 -1.98 -2.92
CA CYS A 64 -3.05 -2.03 -3.62
C CYS A 64 -2.94 -3.18 -4.63
N GLN A 65 -3.71 -4.26 -4.47
CA GLN A 65 -3.75 -5.36 -5.43
C GLN A 65 -4.65 -5.03 -6.64
N GLU A 66 -5.77 -4.37 -6.39
CA GLU A 66 -6.76 -3.99 -7.41
C GLU A 66 -6.29 -2.83 -8.28
N GLU A 67 -5.62 -1.83 -7.70
CA GLU A 67 -5.22 -0.62 -8.41
C GLU A 67 -3.79 -0.72 -8.97
N GLY A 68 -3.61 -0.20 -10.18
CA GLY A 68 -2.31 -0.13 -10.86
C GLY A 68 -1.58 1.20 -10.71
N ASP A 69 -2.26 2.25 -10.29
CA ASP A 69 -1.74 3.62 -10.18
C ASP A 69 -1.77 4.09 -8.72
N TRP A 70 -0.73 4.80 -8.28
CA TRP A 70 -0.64 5.37 -6.93
C TRP A 70 -1.75 6.39 -6.69
N GLU A 71 -2.16 7.17 -7.69
CA GLU A 71 -3.20 8.19 -7.56
C GLU A 71 -4.57 7.55 -7.21
N ALA A 72 -4.86 6.40 -7.83
CA ALA A 72 -6.06 5.63 -7.53
C ALA A 72 -6.00 5.00 -6.13
N ILE A 73 -4.82 4.53 -5.70
CA ILE A 73 -4.59 4.01 -4.34
C ILE A 73 -4.84 5.11 -3.30
N GLU A 74 -4.24 6.30 -3.47
CA GLU A 74 -4.42 7.44 -2.55
C GLU A 74 -5.89 7.84 -2.45
N ALA A 75 -6.58 7.97 -3.59
CA ALA A 75 -7.99 8.34 -3.64
C ALA A 75 -8.90 7.31 -2.96
N ARG A 76 -8.67 6.00 -3.20
CA ARG A 76 -9.49 4.94 -2.60
C ARG A 76 -9.22 4.76 -1.12
N LEU A 77 -7.98 4.94 -0.66
CA LEU A 77 -7.63 4.81 0.75
C LEU A 77 -7.98 6.05 1.58
N GLY A 78 -7.97 7.24 0.97
CA GLY A 78 -8.26 8.50 1.68
C GLY A 78 -7.31 8.76 2.85
N CYS A 79 -6.08 8.23 2.79
CA CYS A 79 -5.10 8.25 3.88
C CYS A 79 -3.88 9.15 3.60
N GLY A 80 -3.99 10.08 2.64
CA GLY A 80 -2.86 10.89 2.20
C GLY A 80 -2.06 10.18 1.11
N GLN A 81 -0.75 10.42 1.08
CA GLN A 81 0.15 9.91 0.06
C GLN A 81 0.54 8.44 0.31
N VAL A 82 1.00 7.74 -0.72
CA VAL A 82 1.47 6.35 -0.60
C VAL A 82 2.79 6.19 0.16
N GLU A 83 3.57 7.27 0.28
CA GLU A 83 4.76 7.40 1.12
C GLU A 83 4.43 7.51 2.62
#